data_AF-A0A975Q227-F1
#
_entry.id   AF-A0A975Q227-F1
#
_cell.length_a   1.000
_cell.length_b   1.000
_cell.length_c   1.000
_cell.angle_alpha   90.00
_cell.angle_beta   90.00
_cell.angle_gamma   90.00
#
_symmetry.space_group_name_H-M   'P 1'
#
loop_
_entity.id
_entity.type
_entity.pdbx_description
1 polymer ?
#
loop_
_entity_poly.entity_id
_entity_poly.type
_entity_poly.pdbx_seq_one_letter_code
_entity_poly.pdbx_strand_id
1 'polypeptide(L)'
;MRILPIALLLTAAIAATATAQGGGTAFTVAETGRSFASLASAVSSIGDGAGTIVIAPGTYRQCAVQEGGDIAYRAAQPRTVIFDGAICEGKAALVLRGRAAHVDGLIFQNLRVPDGNGAGIRLEQGNLDVEGAVFRNSEEGILTHDDANGAIRIDHSTFQRLGRCDRDLDCAHGVYTGNYGSLTVTRSRFEAGNGGHYLKTRSPRVTITGNSFDDSAGRATNYMIDLSNGASGTISGNEMVQGRDKENYSAFITVAPEGREHDSSGLVIADNSASFVPGLSRQSTFVANWTDDRVRIGANKIASGIKVTDRR
;
A
#
# COMPACT_ATOMS: atom_id res chain seq x y z
N MET A 1 43.89 -61.07 -6.32
CA MET A 1 43.57 -59.68 -6.71
C MET A 1 42.06 -59.51 -6.75
N ARG A 2 41.48 -58.93 -5.69
CA ARG A 2 40.04 -58.63 -5.58
C ARG A 2 39.90 -57.12 -5.55
N ILE A 3 39.13 -56.58 -6.49
CA ILE A 3 38.82 -55.16 -6.65
C ILE A 3 37.55 -54.88 -5.84
N LEU A 4 37.59 -53.89 -4.94
CA LEU A 4 36.43 -53.32 -4.25
C LEU A 4 36.39 -51.82 -4.60
N PRO A 5 35.32 -51.28 -5.21
CA PRO A 5 35.15 -49.84 -5.31
C PRO A 5 34.42 -49.31 -4.07
N ILE A 6 34.99 -48.24 -3.49
CA ILE A 6 34.46 -47.51 -2.35
C ILE A 6 33.30 -46.63 -2.84
N ALA A 7 32.10 -46.86 -2.30
CA ALA A 7 30.94 -46.01 -2.54
C ALA A 7 31.02 -44.76 -1.65
N LEU A 8 31.09 -43.58 -2.28
CA LEU A 8 31.07 -42.28 -1.61
C LEU A 8 29.60 -41.87 -1.37
N LEU A 9 29.14 -41.92 -0.13
CA LEU A 9 27.83 -41.42 0.28
C LEU A 9 27.90 -39.90 0.49
N LEU A 10 27.34 -39.12 -0.44
CA LEU A 10 27.04 -37.71 -0.22
C LEU A 10 25.77 -37.59 0.64
N THR A 11 25.92 -37.16 1.88
CA THR A 11 24.80 -36.73 2.73
C THR A 11 24.39 -35.31 2.36
N ALA A 12 23.29 -35.17 1.62
CA ALA A 12 22.64 -33.88 1.42
C ALA A 12 21.94 -33.45 2.72
N ALA A 13 22.42 -32.39 3.35
CA ALA A 13 21.75 -31.75 4.47
C ALA A 13 20.49 -31.03 3.95
N ILE A 14 19.33 -31.66 4.13
CA ILE A 14 18.03 -31.02 3.92
C ILE A 14 17.83 -30.02 5.06
N ALA A 15 17.97 -28.73 4.76
CA ALA A 15 17.56 -27.67 5.67
C ALA A 15 16.02 -27.68 5.74
N ALA A 16 15.48 -28.41 6.71
CA ALA A 16 14.06 -28.34 7.03
C ALA A 16 13.77 -26.95 7.59
N THR A 17 13.12 -26.10 6.80
CA THR A 17 12.43 -24.93 7.33
C THR A 17 11.36 -25.43 8.29
N ALA A 18 11.61 -25.31 9.59
CA ALA A 18 10.62 -25.62 10.61
C ALA A 18 9.38 -24.76 10.36
N THR A 19 8.30 -25.38 9.90
CA THR A 19 6.97 -24.79 10.00
C THR A 19 6.64 -24.74 11.48
N ALA A 20 6.89 -23.62 12.12
CA ALA A 20 6.30 -23.34 13.42
C ALA A 20 4.78 -23.23 13.21
N GLN A 21 4.08 -24.36 13.29
CA GLN A 21 2.69 -24.32 13.74
C GLN A 21 2.76 -23.86 15.20
N GLY A 22 2.63 -22.55 15.40
CA GLY A 22 2.49 -21.96 16.73
C GLY A 22 1.21 -22.46 17.36
N GLY A 23 1.29 -23.61 18.03
CA GLY A 23 0.29 -24.09 18.98
C GLY A 23 0.32 -23.19 20.21
N GLY A 24 -0.38 -22.06 20.13
CA GLY A 24 -0.49 -21.06 21.19
C GLY A 24 -1.38 -19.93 20.72
N THR A 25 -2.19 -19.39 21.62
CA THR A 25 -3.10 -18.27 21.33
C THR A 25 -2.32 -17.01 20.94
N ALA A 26 -2.14 -16.79 19.64
CA ALA A 26 -1.30 -15.73 19.08
C ALA A 26 -1.95 -14.34 19.04
N PHE A 27 -3.26 -14.27 19.28
CA PHE A 27 -4.05 -13.04 19.17
C PHE A 27 -4.66 -12.72 20.52
N THR A 28 -4.15 -11.69 21.21
CA THR A 28 -4.60 -11.31 22.55
C THR A 28 -5.34 -9.98 22.49
N VAL A 29 -6.57 -9.94 23.00
CA VAL A 29 -7.30 -8.68 23.21
C VAL A 29 -6.72 -8.02 24.46
N ALA A 30 -5.99 -6.93 24.29
CA ALA A 30 -5.19 -6.29 25.33
C ALA A 30 -6.02 -5.90 26.56
N GLU A 31 -7.24 -5.43 26.34
CA GLU A 31 -8.15 -4.92 27.36
C GLU A 31 -8.68 -6.04 28.28
N THR A 32 -8.73 -7.28 27.80
CA THR A 32 -9.28 -8.42 28.56
C THR A 32 -8.24 -9.47 28.92
N GLY A 33 -7.07 -9.44 28.29
CA GLY A 33 -6.07 -10.51 28.35
C GLY A 33 -6.51 -11.82 27.67
N ARG A 34 -7.72 -11.88 27.13
CA ARG A 34 -8.25 -13.08 26.47
C ARG A 34 -7.49 -13.30 25.17
N SER A 35 -6.97 -14.51 25.01
CA SER A 35 -6.16 -14.89 23.86
C SER A 35 -6.87 -15.93 23.01
N PHE A 36 -6.67 -15.85 21.71
CA PHE A 36 -7.33 -16.66 20.69
C PHE A 36 -6.31 -17.30 19.76
N ALA A 37 -6.66 -18.48 19.22
CA ALA A 37 -5.84 -19.16 18.22
C ALA A 37 -6.05 -18.61 16.79
N SER A 38 -7.13 -17.86 16.56
CA SER A 38 -7.43 -17.24 15.27
C SER A 38 -7.69 -15.75 15.40
N LEU A 39 -7.25 -14.99 14.39
CA LEU A 39 -7.52 -13.57 14.26
C LEU A 39 -9.03 -13.32 14.19
N ALA A 40 -9.76 -14.11 13.39
CA ALA A 40 -11.21 -13.97 13.23
C ALA A 40 -11.96 -14.12 14.57
N SER A 41 -11.56 -15.06 15.43
CA SER A 41 -12.18 -15.19 16.76
C SER A 41 -11.85 -14.02 17.68
N ALA A 42 -10.64 -13.45 17.60
CA ALA A 42 -10.30 -12.24 18.35
C ALA A 42 -11.15 -11.03 17.89
N VAL A 43 -11.29 -10.82 16.57
CA VAL A 43 -12.14 -9.76 15.99
C VAL A 43 -13.60 -9.94 16.41
N SER A 44 -14.15 -11.15 16.25
CA SER A 44 -15.52 -11.46 16.65
C SER A 44 -15.77 -11.25 18.15
N SER A 45 -14.75 -11.45 19.00
CA SER A 45 -14.89 -11.21 20.43
C SER A 45 -14.98 -9.72 20.82
N ILE A 46 -14.46 -8.82 19.97
CA ILE A 46 -14.63 -7.38 20.14
C ILE A 46 -15.99 -6.94 19.57
N GLY A 47 -16.37 -7.49 18.40
CA GLY A 47 -17.64 -7.17 17.75
C GLY A 47 -17.79 -5.68 17.47
N ASP A 48 -18.93 -5.10 17.85
CA ASP A 48 -19.21 -3.67 17.70
C ASP A 48 -18.53 -2.78 18.77
N GLY A 49 -17.75 -3.37 19.67
CA GLY A 49 -17.03 -2.67 20.73
C GLY A 49 -15.79 -1.92 20.24
N ALA A 50 -14.87 -1.66 21.16
CA ALA A 50 -13.53 -1.16 20.86
C ALA A 50 -12.50 -2.06 21.52
N GLY A 51 -11.37 -2.31 20.86
CA GLY A 51 -10.31 -3.12 21.46
C GLY A 51 -9.06 -3.29 20.60
N THR A 52 -7.99 -3.76 21.24
CA THR A 52 -6.68 -3.95 20.63
C THR A 52 -6.31 -5.41 20.57
N ILE A 53 -6.18 -5.96 19.38
CA ILE A 53 -5.62 -7.28 19.14
C ILE A 53 -4.10 -7.15 19.03
N VAL A 54 -3.38 -7.57 20.08
CA VAL A 54 -1.93 -7.70 20.08
C VAL A 54 -1.56 -9.07 19.51
N ILE A 55 -0.74 -9.06 18.47
CA ILE A 55 -0.42 -10.24 17.67
C ILE A 55 1.04 -10.65 17.94
N ALA A 56 1.23 -11.88 18.41
CA ALA A 56 2.55 -12.43 18.65
C ALA A 56 3.37 -12.52 17.34
N PRO A 57 4.72 -12.52 17.40
CA PRO A 57 5.56 -12.74 16.23
C PRO A 57 5.21 -14.06 15.51
N GLY A 58 5.12 -14.01 14.18
CA GLY A 58 4.78 -15.19 13.40
C GLY A 58 4.41 -14.90 11.94
N THR A 59 4.30 -15.97 11.16
CA THR A 59 3.72 -15.94 9.81
C THR A 59 2.38 -16.65 9.82
N TYR A 60 1.34 -15.95 9.39
CA TYR A 60 -0.05 -16.34 9.53
C TYR A 60 -0.70 -16.46 8.16
N ARG A 61 -1.23 -17.65 7.87
CA ARG A 61 -2.22 -17.88 6.82
C ARG A 61 -3.63 -17.67 7.39
N GLN A 62 -3.85 -16.48 7.93
CA GLN A 62 -5.15 -16.07 8.47
C GLN A 62 -5.53 -14.73 7.87
N CYS A 63 -6.83 -14.51 7.77
CA CYS A 63 -7.45 -13.26 7.38
C CYS A 63 -8.59 -12.97 8.36
N ALA A 64 -9.11 -11.75 8.37
CA ALA A 64 -10.28 -11.42 9.16
C ALA A 64 -11.18 -10.40 8.47
N VAL A 65 -12.45 -10.45 8.86
CA VAL A 65 -13.50 -9.50 8.50
C VAL A 65 -13.92 -8.77 9.78
N GLN A 66 -13.77 -7.45 9.78
CA GLN A 66 -14.27 -6.58 10.84
C GLN A 66 -15.63 -6.02 10.41
N GLU A 67 -16.70 -6.64 10.89
CA GLU A 67 -18.09 -6.21 10.59
C GLU A 67 -18.49 -4.90 11.29
N GLY A 68 -17.76 -4.50 12.33
CA GLY A 68 -18.15 -3.41 13.22
C GLY A 68 -17.03 -2.95 14.13
N GLY A 69 -17.35 -2.03 15.03
CA GLY A 69 -16.45 -1.65 16.12
C GLY A 69 -15.28 -0.73 15.72
N ASP A 70 -14.38 -0.54 16.69
CA ASP A 70 -13.13 0.20 16.57
C ASP A 70 -11.98 -0.73 16.99
N ILE A 71 -11.24 -1.28 16.02
CA ILE A 71 -10.29 -2.38 16.29
C ILE A 71 -8.88 -2.00 15.87
N ALA A 72 -7.96 -2.09 16.83
CA ALA A 72 -6.53 -2.01 16.58
C ALA A 72 -5.93 -3.40 16.37
N TYR A 73 -5.17 -3.57 15.29
CA TYR A 73 -4.38 -4.73 14.93
C TYR A 73 -2.90 -4.38 15.09
N ARG A 74 -2.29 -4.82 16.19
CA ARG A 74 -0.94 -4.39 16.56
C ARG A 74 0.02 -5.56 16.65
N ALA A 75 1.15 -5.49 15.95
CA ALA A 75 2.24 -6.43 16.20
C ALA A 75 2.81 -6.21 17.60
N ALA A 76 2.98 -7.28 18.38
CA ALA A 76 3.66 -7.21 19.68
C ALA A 76 5.10 -6.70 19.54
N GLN A 77 5.74 -6.99 18.41
CA GLN A 77 7.03 -6.45 17.99
C GLN A 77 6.88 -5.97 16.54
N PRO A 78 7.15 -4.69 16.23
CA PRO A 78 6.97 -4.17 14.88
C PRO A 78 7.71 -5.02 13.84
N ARG A 79 7.06 -5.28 12.71
CA ARG A 79 7.59 -6.02 11.55
C ARG A 79 7.93 -7.49 11.80
N THR A 80 7.39 -8.11 12.85
CA THR A 80 7.54 -9.55 13.11
C THR A 80 6.27 -10.36 12.85
N VAL A 81 5.17 -9.71 12.48
CA VAL A 81 3.87 -10.33 12.19
C VAL A 81 3.62 -10.26 10.69
N ILE A 82 3.52 -11.41 10.03
CA ILE A 82 3.36 -11.52 8.58
C ILE A 82 2.04 -12.21 8.26
N PHE A 83 1.11 -11.52 7.60
CA PHE A 83 -0.03 -12.14 6.92
C PHE A 83 0.38 -12.53 5.49
N ASP A 84 0.36 -13.83 5.20
CA ASP A 84 0.93 -14.39 3.97
C ASP A 84 -0.13 -15.17 3.17
N GLY A 85 -0.62 -14.54 2.11
CA GLY A 85 -1.45 -15.17 1.07
C GLY A 85 -2.88 -15.57 1.47
N ALA A 86 -3.29 -15.42 2.74
CA ALA A 86 -4.67 -15.70 3.15
C ALA A 86 -5.61 -14.54 2.77
N ILE A 87 -6.76 -14.89 2.17
CA ILE A 87 -7.74 -13.95 1.64
C ILE A 87 -9.11 -14.23 2.25
N CYS A 88 -9.73 -13.18 2.79
CA CYS A 88 -11.12 -13.17 3.23
C CYS A 88 -12.01 -12.56 2.14
N GLU A 89 -13.18 -13.16 1.94
CA GLU A 89 -14.21 -12.73 0.97
C GLU A 89 -13.73 -12.58 -0.49
N GLY A 90 -12.60 -13.20 -0.85
CA GLY A 90 -11.99 -12.98 -2.16
C GLY A 90 -11.42 -11.56 -2.36
N LYS A 91 -11.18 -10.81 -1.27
CA LYS A 91 -10.76 -9.40 -1.30
C LYS A 91 -9.38 -9.15 -0.71
N ALA A 92 -9.18 -9.44 0.58
CA ALA A 92 -7.98 -9.02 1.30
C ALA A 92 -7.63 -9.88 2.52
N ALA A 93 -6.45 -9.66 3.09
CA ALA A 93 -6.10 -10.22 4.41
C ALA A 93 -6.96 -9.61 5.53
N LEU A 94 -7.20 -8.29 5.48
CA LEU A 94 -8.15 -7.60 6.35
C LEU A 94 -9.25 -6.96 5.52
N VAL A 95 -10.50 -7.36 5.73
CA VAL A 95 -11.68 -6.68 5.17
C VAL A 95 -12.35 -5.91 6.29
N LEU A 96 -12.36 -4.59 6.19
CA LEU A 96 -12.66 -3.68 7.29
C LEU A 96 -13.89 -2.83 6.95
N ARG A 97 -14.95 -2.95 7.74
CA ARG A 97 -16.19 -2.18 7.58
C ARG A 97 -16.79 -1.71 8.92
N GLY A 98 -15.94 -1.57 9.92
CA GLY A 98 -16.31 -1.01 11.23
C GLY A 98 -16.28 0.52 11.27
N ARG A 99 -16.40 1.10 12.47
CA ARG A 99 -16.29 2.55 12.68
C ARG A 99 -14.86 3.04 12.46
N ALA A 100 -13.88 2.28 12.92
CA ALA A 100 -12.46 2.57 12.71
C ALA A 100 -11.62 1.29 12.78
N ALA A 101 -10.45 1.35 12.15
CA ALA A 101 -9.42 0.34 12.29
C ALA A 101 -8.04 0.99 12.39
N HIS A 102 -7.18 0.39 13.20
CA HIS A 102 -5.78 0.80 13.34
C HIS A 102 -4.85 -0.37 13.03
N VAL A 103 -3.86 -0.19 12.18
CA VAL A 103 -2.91 -1.23 11.77
C VAL A 103 -1.50 -0.77 12.10
N ASP A 104 -0.87 -1.45 13.07
CA ASP A 104 0.42 -1.05 13.63
C ASP A 104 1.46 -2.17 13.47
N GLY A 105 2.49 -1.89 12.66
CA GLY A 105 3.69 -2.72 12.55
C GLY A 105 3.49 -4.08 11.87
N LEU A 106 2.38 -4.27 11.15
CA LEU A 106 2.06 -5.53 10.45
C LEU A 106 2.72 -5.61 9.07
N ILE A 107 2.99 -6.83 8.61
CA ILE A 107 3.43 -7.11 7.24
C ILE A 107 2.32 -7.89 6.51
N PHE A 108 1.99 -7.45 5.29
CA PHE A 108 1.07 -8.10 4.38
C PHE A 108 1.81 -8.53 3.11
N GLN A 109 1.71 -9.79 2.71
CA GLN A 109 2.40 -10.27 1.52
C GLN A 109 1.71 -11.38 0.73
N ASN A 110 2.07 -11.46 -0.56
CA ASN A 110 1.68 -12.50 -1.50
C ASN A 110 0.15 -12.63 -1.66
N LEU A 111 -0.56 -11.51 -1.62
CA LEU A 111 -2.02 -11.46 -1.68
C LEU A 111 -2.45 -11.29 -3.13
N ARG A 112 -3.20 -12.28 -3.63
CA ARG A 112 -3.66 -12.38 -5.01
C ARG A 112 -5.05 -13.00 -5.04
N VAL A 113 -5.93 -12.48 -5.87
CA VAL A 113 -7.31 -12.96 -6.02
C VAL A 113 -7.69 -13.07 -7.51
N PRO A 114 -8.75 -13.81 -7.87
CA PRO A 114 -9.10 -14.04 -9.27
C PRO A 114 -9.40 -12.76 -10.07
N ASP A 115 -10.02 -11.76 -9.46
CA ASP A 115 -10.35 -10.48 -10.12
C ASP A 115 -9.15 -9.52 -10.19
N GLY A 116 -8.01 -9.88 -9.59
CA GLY A 116 -6.80 -9.13 -9.71
C GLY A 116 -6.56 -8.03 -8.69
N ASN A 117 -7.43 -7.87 -7.68
CA ASN A 117 -7.37 -6.76 -6.72
C ASN A 117 -7.12 -7.23 -5.27
N GLY A 118 -6.28 -8.25 -5.09
CA GLY A 118 -5.99 -8.86 -3.80
C GLY A 118 -5.16 -7.94 -2.91
N ALA A 119 -5.73 -7.46 -1.82
CA ALA A 119 -5.14 -6.40 -0.99
C ALA A 119 -4.67 -6.88 0.40
N GLY A 120 -3.72 -6.15 0.99
CA GLY A 120 -3.46 -6.23 2.44
C GLY A 120 -4.68 -5.81 3.24
N ILE A 121 -5.24 -4.65 2.89
CA ILE A 121 -6.42 -4.07 3.50
C ILE A 121 -7.45 -3.73 2.42
N ARG A 122 -8.67 -4.25 2.58
CA ARG A 122 -9.87 -3.78 1.89
C ARG A 122 -10.71 -2.98 2.88
N LEU A 123 -10.72 -1.65 2.75
CA LEU A 123 -11.50 -0.77 3.61
C LEU A 123 -12.83 -0.40 2.93
N GLU A 124 -13.94 -0.87 3.47
CA GLU A 124 -15.26 -0.64 2.89
C GLU A 124 -16.00 0.52 3.56
N GLN A 125 -15.68 0.81 4.82
CA GLN A 125 -16.25 1.93 5.58
C GLN A 125 -15.35 2.28 6.78
N GLY A 126 -15.45 3.53 7.27
CA GLY A 126 -14.89 3.95 8.54
C GLY A 126 -13.45 4.48 8.45
N ASN A 127 -12.92 4.96 9.56
CA ASN A 127 -11.57 5.53 9.58
C ASN A 127 -10.49 4.44 9.53
N LEU A 128 -9.35 4.76 8.92
CA LEU A 128 -8.19 3.87 8.90
C LEU A 128 -6.92 4.62 9.28
N ASP A 129 -6.23 4.13 10.31
CA ASP A 129 -4.85 4.51 10.62
C ASP A 129 -3.91 3.34 10.34
N VAL A 130 -2.88 3.56 9.53
CA VAL A 130 -1.82 2.59 9.24
C VAL A 130 -0.48 3.19 9.62
N GLU A 131 0.25 2.52 10.51
CA GLU A 131 1.55 2.98 11.00
C GLU A 131 2.60 1.87 10.97
N GLY A 132 3.77 2.17 10.42
CA GLY A 132 4.91 1.25 10.46
C GLY A 132 4.74 -0.07 9.69
N ALA A 133 3.69 -0.18 8.87
CA ALA A 133 3.32 -1.41 8.18
C ALA A 133 4.12 -1.63 6.89
N VAL A 134 4.16 -2.87 6.42
CA VAL A 134 4.80 -3.25 5.14
C VAL A 134 3.82 -4.03 4.27
N PHE A 135 3.58 -3.56 3.06
CA PHE A 135 2.79 -4.24 2.04
C PHE A 135 3.73 -4.64 0.91
N ARG A 136 3.82 -5.95 0.59
CA ARG A 136 4.74 -6.40 -0.45
C ARG A 136 4.29 -7.60 -1.27
N ASN A 137 4.72 -7.64 -2.53
CA ASN A 137 4.51 -8.79 -3.43
C ASN A 137 3.02 -9.17 -3.63
N SER A 138 2.12 -8.20 -3.51
CA SER A 138 0.67 -8.38 -3.63
C SER A 138 0.14 -7.62 -4.84
N GLU A 139 -1.09 -7.89 -5.22
CA GLU A 139 -1.78 -7.12 -6.26
C GLU A 139 -2.05 -5.69 -5.78
N GLU A 140 -2.64 -5.53 -4.60
CA GLU A 140 -2.89 -4.25 -3.94
C GLU A 140 -2.19 -4.18 -2.58
N GLY A 141 -1.84 -2.97 -2.12
CA GLY A 141 -1.50 -2.73 -0.72
C GLY A 141 -2.75 -2.44 0.10
N ILE A 142 -3.38 -1.31 -0.21
CA ILE A 142 -4.63 -0.84 0.39
C ILE A 142 -5.58 -0.49 -0.75
N LEU A 143 -6.78 -1.06 -0.72
CA LEU A 143 -7.86 -0.74 -1.63
C LEU A 143 -9.12 -0.37 -0.83
N THR A 144 -9.77 0.74 -1.16
CA THR A 144 -10.96 1.19 -0.44
C THR A 144 -12.20 1.29 -1.31
N HIS A 145 -13.36 1.24 -0.68
CA HIS A 145 -14.61 1.74 -1.26
C HIS A 145 -14.70 3.27 -1.10
N ASP A 146 -15.89 3.84 -1.23
CA ASP A 146 -16.18 5.25 -0.95
C ASP A 146 -16.75 5.41 0.47
N ASP A 147 -16.27 6.42 1.20
CA ASP A 147 -16.85 6.89 2.46
C ASP A 147 -16.46 8.36 2.68
N ALA A 148 -17.31 9.27 2.20
CA ALA A 148 -17.04 10.71 2.24
C ALA A 148 -16.86 11.27 3.67
N ASN A 149 -17.30 10.54 4.71
CA ASN A 149 -17.13 10.93 6.11
C ASN A 149 -15.87 10.32 6.75
N GLY A 150 -15.27 9.31 6.12
CA GLY A 150 -14.08 8.63 6.60
C GLY A 150 -12.80 9.42 6.36
N ALA A 151 -11.79 9.14 7.17
CA ALA A 151 -10.42 9.62 7.01
C ALA A 151 -9.44 8.45 7.01
N ILE A 152 -8.44 8.55 6.12
CA ILE A 152 -7.36 7.58 6.02
C ILE A 152 -6.04 8.28 6.35
N ARG A 153 -5.27 7.72 7.29
CA ARG A 153 -3.91 8.13 7.59
C ARG A 153 -2.96 6.95 7.42
N ILE A 154 -1.91 7.15 6.64
CA ILE A 154 -0.84 6.18 6.41
C ILE A 154 0.48 6.86 6.75
N ASP A 155 1.23 6.27 7.67
CA ASP A 155 2.46 6.85 8.17
C ASP A 155 3.57 5.81 8.33
N HIS A 156 4.81 6.19 8.04
CA HIS A 156 6.01 5.33 8.16
C HIS A 156 5.86 3.92 7.55
N SER A 157 5.08 3.79 6.48
CA SER A 157 4.74 2.50 5.89
C SER A 157 5.53 2.26 4.61
N THR A 158 5.67 0.99 4.22
CA THR A 158 6.39 0.59 3.00
C THR A 158 5.48 -0.18 2.05
N PHE A 159 5.48 0.21 0.78
CA PHE A 159 4.72 -0.36 -0.32
C PHE A 159 5.72 -0.82 -1.39
N GLN A 160 5.95 -2.13 -1.50
CA GLN A 160 7.04 -2.68 -2.30
C GLN A 160 6.55 -3.79 -3.24
N ARG A 161 6.86 -3.71 -4.54
CA ARG A 161 6.47 -4.78 -5.49
C ARG A 161 4.97 -5.06 -5.49
N LEU A 162 4.19 -3.99 -5.45
CA LEU A 162 2.72 -3.99 -5.55
C LEU A 162 2.27 -3.58 -6.94
N GLY A 163 1.00 -3.83 -7.24
CA GLY A 163 0.36 -3.43 -8.49
C GLY A 163 0.54 -4.43 -9.63
N ARG A 164 -0.32 -4.25 -10.63
CA ARG A 164 -0.32 -4.98 -11.91
C ARG A 164 -1.19 -4.24 -12.93
N CYS A 165 -0.99 -4.47 -14.22
CA CYS A 165 -1.84 -3.99 -15.31
C CYS A 165 -1.96 -5.03 -16.45
N ASP A 166 -1.68 -6.29 -16.17
CA ASP A 166 -1.70 -7.41 -17.14
C ASP A 166 -3.08 -8.08 -17.25
N ARG A 167 -3.16 -9.32 -17.75
CA ARG A 167 -4.35 -10.24 -17.76
C ARG A 167 -5.72 -9.66 -18.19
N ASP A 168 -5.77 -8.58 -18.95
CA ASP A 168 -7.01 -7.93 -19.40
C ASP A 168 -8.00 -7.60 -18.25
N LEU A 169 -7.47 -7.23 -17.08
CA LEU A 169 -8.25 -6.78 -15.92
C LEU A 169 -7.86 -5.33 -15.59
N ASP A 170 -8.70 -4.66 -14.79
CA ASP A 170 -8.36 -3.37 -14.23
C ASP A 170 -7.02 -3.42 -13.49
N CYS A 171 -6.25 -2.34 -13.59
CA CYS A 171 -4.97 -2.24 -12.91
C CYS A 171 -5.18 -2.30 -11.38
N ALA A 172 -4.27 -3.00 -10.72
CA ALA A 172 -4.09 -2.89 -9.28
C ALA A 172 -2.95 -1.93 -8.96
N HIS A 173 -3.01 -1.28 -7.81
CA HIS A 173 -2.17 -0.17 -7.40
C HIS A 173 -1.35 -0.48 -6.14
N GLY A 174 -0.54 0.49 -5.69
CA GLY A 174 0.10 0.42 -4.37
C GLY A 174 -0.90 0.76 -3.25
N VAL A 175 -1.43 1.97 -3.32
CA VAL A 175 -2.55 2.45 -2.51
C VAL A 175 -3.60 2.98 -3.47
N TYR A 176 -4.84 2.49 -3.35
CA TYR A 176 -5.99 3.02 -4.07
C TYR A 176 -7.11 3.35 -3.08
N THR A 177 -7.35 4.65 -2.88
CA THR A 177 -8.52 5.12 -2.14
C THR A 177 -9.62 5.61 -3.08
N GLY A 178 -10.84 5.17 -2.83
CA GLY A 178 -12.07 5.79 -3.34
C GLY A 178 -12.30 7.17 -2.74
N ASN A 179 -13.54 7.66 -2.84
CA ASN A 179 -13.96 8.99 -2.37
C ASN A 179 -14.09 9.01 -0.84
N TYR A 180 -12.94 9.05 -0.17
CA TYR A 180 -12.83 9.26 1.27
C TYR A 180 -12.69 10.74 1.60
N GLY A 181 -13.28 11.21 2.70
CA GLY A 181 -13.28 12.62 3.08
C GLY A 181 -11.89 13.27 3.21
N SER A 182 -10.86 12.49 3.52
CA SER A 182 -9.45 12.91 3.44
C SER A 182 -8.47 11.73 3.40
N LEU A 183 -7.33 11.95 2.74
CA LEU A 183 -6.19 11.04 2.74
C LEU A 183 -4.91 11.76 3.21
N THR A 184 -4.26 11.22 4.23
CA THR A 184 -2.93 11.64 4.68
C THR A 184 -1.93 10.51 4.49
N VAL A 185 -0.86 10.74 3.74
CA VAL A 185 0.24 9.80 3.55
C VAL A 185 1.56 10.50 3.86
N THR A 186 2.22 10.06 4.92
CA THR A 186 3.42 10.71 5.45
C THR A 186 4.57 9.72 5.64
N ARG A 187 5.80 10.18 5.38
CA ARG A 187 7.05 9.46 5.73
C ARG A 187 7.09 8.00 5.26
N SER A 188 6.40 7.72 4.15
CA SER A 188 6.20 6.37 3.63
C SER A 188 7.06 6.15 2.39
N ARG A 189 7.34 4.88 2.10
CA ARG A 189 8.20 4.47 0.99
C ARG A 189 7.43 3.60 0.02
N PHE A 190 7.41 4.04 -1.23
CA PHE A 190 6.86 3.34 -2.38
C PHE A 190 8.02 2.93 -3.28
N GLU A 191 8.14 1.65 -3.63
CA GLU A 191 9.27 1.19 -4.41
C GLU A 191 8.99 -0.05 -5.27
N ALA A 192 9.74 -0.16 -6.36
CA ALA A 192 9.82 -1.36 -7.18
C ALA A 192 8.43 -1.92 -7.56
N GLY A 193 7.47 -1.06 -7.91
CA GLY A 193 6.12 -1.46 -8.30
C GLY A 193 6.12 -2.43 -9.48
N ASN A 194 5.09 -3.26 -9.59
CA ASN A 194 4.90 -4.26 -10.65
C ASN A 194 3.71 -3.93 -11.58
N GLY A 195 3.14 -2.74 -11.42
CA GLY A 195 2.07 -2.22 -12.25
C GLY A 195 1.34 -1.08 -11.56
N GLY A 196 0.41 -0.45 -12.28
CA GLY A 196 -0.47 0.59 -11.73
C GLY A 196 0.26 1.81 -11.15
N HIS A 197 -0.53 2.69 -10.55
CA HIS A 197 -0.02 3.84 -9.79
C HIS A 197 0.51 3.43 -8.41
N TYR A 198 1.53 4.13 -7.91
CA TYR A 198 1.99 3.93 -6.53
C TYR A 198 0.96 4.42 -5.52
N LEU A 199 0.37 5.59 -5.75
CA LEU A 199 -0.72 6.16 -4.94
C LEU A 199 -1.79 6.73 -5.87
N LYS A 200 -2.98 6.13 -5.84
CA LYS A 200 -4.20 6.58 -6.52
C LYS A 200 -5.23 7.00 -5.46
N THR A 201 -5.84 8.16 -5.62
CA THR A 201 -6.84 8.64 -4.67
C THR A 201 -7.93 9.44 -5.35
N ARG A 202 -9.16 9.29 -4.84
CA ARG A 202 -10.31 10.15 -5.16
C ARG A 202 -10.72 11.04 -3.98
N SER A 203 -9.88 11.15 -2.95
CA SER A 203 -10.18 12.00 -1.81
C SER A 203 -10.07 13.49 -2.18
N PRO A 204 -11.05 14.35 -1.82
CA PRO A 204 -11.01 15.79 -2.14
C PRO A 204 -9.96 16.57 -1.35
N ARG A 205 -9.43 15.99 -0.26
CA ARG A 205 -8.43 16.59 0.62
C ARG A 205 -7.26 15.64 0.83
N VAL A 206 -6.07 16.08 0.45
CA VAL A 206 -4.85 15.26 0.54
C VAL A 206 -3.72 15.95 1.29
N THR A 207 -2.99 15.16 2.09
CA THR A 207 -1.66 15.54 2.62
C THR A 207 -0.69 14.43 2.28
N ILE A 208 0.14 14.62 1.26
CA ILE A 208 1.10 13.61 0.78
C ILE A 208 2.49 14.21 0.97
N THR A 209 3.13 13.93 2.11
CA THR A 209 4.37 14.65 2.48
C THR A 209 5.49 13.77 3.01
N GLY A 210 6.73 14.13 2.66
CA GLY A 210 7.92 13.45 3.15
C GLY A 210 8.05 11.99 2.69
N ASN A 211 7.42 11.61 1.58
CA ASN A 211 7.45 10.24 1.07
C ASN A 211 8.56 10.03 0.02
N SER A 212 8.96 8.78 -0.17
CA SER A 212 9.84 8.35 -1.26
C SER A 212 9.05 7.52 -2.26
N PHE A 213 9.17 7.85 -3.56
CA PHE A 213 8.66 7.08 -4.69
C PHE A 213 9.84 6.67 -5.58
N ASP A 214 10.33 5.45 -5.35
CA ASP A 214 11.51 4.90 -6.02
C ASP A 214 11.12 3.83 -7.05
N ASP A 215 10.96 4.27 -8.29
CA ASP A 215 10.61 3.43 -9.42
C ASP A 215 11.83 2.88 -10.14
N SER A 216 13.03 2.97 -9.55
CA SER A 216 14.26 2.55 -10.21
C SER A 216 14.30 1.06 -10.57
N ALA A 217 13.65 0.23 -9.76
CA ALA A 217 13.44 -1.19 -9.98
C ALA A 217 11.97 -1.54 -10.30
N GLY A 218 11.15 -0.54 -10.66
CA GLY A 218 9.77 -0.73 -11.06
C GLY A 218 9.64 -1.38 -12.45
N ARG A 219 8.49 -2.00 -12.69
CA ARG A 219 8.10 -2.64 -13.96
C ARG A 219 6.64 -2.37 -14.26
N ALA A 220 6.32 -2.04 -15.51
CA ALA A 220 4.96 -1.75 -15.98
C ALA A 220 4.21 -0.71 -15.11
N THR A 221 4.92 0.13 -14.37
CA THR A 221 4.28 1.06 -13.44
C THR A 221 3.70 2.27 -14.17
N ASN A 222 2.85 3.01 -13.49
CA ASN A 222 2.13 4.16 -14.01
C ASN A 222 2.50 5.41 -13.17
N TYR A 223 1.63 6.41 -13.03
CA TYR A 223 1.95 7.62 -12.25
C TYR A 223 2.36 7.36 -10.79
N MET A 224 3.18 8.25 -10.21
CA MET A 224 3.58 8.15 -8.80
C MET A 224 2.40 8.52 -7.89
N ILE A 225 1.77 9.65 -8.20
CA ILE A 225 0.58 10.15 -7.50
C ILE A 225 -0.49 10.45 -8.55
N ASP A 226 -1.64 9.82 -8.40
CA ASP A 226 -2.83 10.09 -9.20
C ASP A 226 -3.97 10.61 -8.33
N LEU A 227 -4.26 11.91 -8.46
CA LEU A 227 -5.44 12.56 -7.90
C LEU A 227 -6.58 12.42 -8.92
N SER A 228 -7.14 11.21 -9.04
CA SER A 228 -7.94 10.79 -10.20
C SER A 228 -9.09 11.75 -10.53
N ASN A 229 -9.71 12.34 -9.51
CA ASN A 229 -10.84 13.27 -9.65
C ASN A 229 -10.55 14.72 -9.23
N GLY A 230 -9.27 15.06 -9.02
CA GLY A 230 -8.82 16.32 -8.44
C GLY A 230 -8.81 16.27 -6.91
N ALA A 231 -8.07 17.18 -6.29
CA ALA A 231 -8.03 17.35 -4.84
C ALA A 231 -7.42 18.71 -4.45
N SER A 232 -7.73 19.17 -3.25
CA SER A 232 -7.05 20.27 -2.57
C SER A 232 -6.12 19.75 -1.45
N GLY A 233 -5.18 20.57 -0.98
CA GLY A 233 -4.28 20.20 0.11
C GLY A 233 -2.81 20.34 -0.26
N THR A 234 -1.95 19.44 0.22
CA THR A 234 -0.49 19.58 0.11
C THR A 234 0.19 18.32 -0.40
N ILE A 235 1.08 18.48 -1.38
CA ILE A 235 2.06 17.47 -1.82
C ILE A 235 3.46 18.09 -1.66
N SER A 236 4.19 17.73 -0.61
CA SER A 236 5.45 18.40 -0.31
C SER A 236 6.55 17.55 0.28
N GLY A 237 7.80 17.91 0.02
CA GLY A 237 8.95 17.21 0.60
C GLY A 237 9.11 15.77 0.13
N ASN A 238 8.50 15.38 -0.99
CA ASN A 238 8.59 14.02 -1.51
C ASN A 238 9.80 13.87 -2.46
N GLU A 239 10.43 12.70 -2.45
CA GLU A 239 11.46 12.30 -3.41
C GLU A 239 10.87 11.34 -4.43
N MET A 240 11.03 11.63 -5.72
CA MET A 240 10.46 10.85 -6.81
C MET A 240 11.53 10.53 -7.86
N VAL A 241 11.79 9.25 -8.06
CA VAL A 241 12.71 8.74 -9.08
C VAL A 241 11.92 7.91 -10.08
N GLN A 242 11.75 8.41 -11.30
CA GLN A 242 11.04 7.70 -12.35
C GLN A 242 11.94 6.67 -13.05
N GLY A 243 11.43 5.44 -13.14
CA GLY A 243 12.09 4.27 -13.73
C GLY A 243 12.00 4.18 -15.24
N ARG A 244 12.74 3.23 -15.81
CA ARG A 244 12.74 2.96 -17.26
C ARG A 244 11.45 2.30 -17.72
N ASP A 245 10.99 1.31 -16.97
CA ASP A 245 9.88 0.43 -17.34
C ASP A 245 8.57 0.93 -16.73
N LYS A 246 7.84 1.72 -17.53
CA LYS A 246 6.55 2.30 -17.17
C LYS A 246 5.61 2.16 -18.35
N GLU A 247 4.37 1.74 -18.08
CA GLU A 247 3.30 1.82 -19.07
C GLU A 247 2.94 3.28 -19.36
N ASN A 248 2.94 4.11 -18.31
CA ASN A 248 2.73 5.54 -18.46
C ASN A 248 3.80 6.33 -17.71
N TYR A 249 4.70 6.92 -18.50
CA TYR A 249 5.77 7.79 -18.01
C TYR A 249 5.47 9.27 -18.22
N SER A 250 4.29 9.62 -18.73
CA SER A 250 4.00 10.98 -19.22
C SER A 250 3.93 12.03 -18.11
N ALA A 251 3.69 11.61 -16.86
CA ALA A 251 3.67 12.50 -15.70
C ALA A 251 4.18 11.82 -14.41
N PHE A 252 4.50 12.64 -13.40
CA PHE A 252 4.78 12.19 -12.03
C PHE A 252 3.52 12.29 -11.16
N ILE A 253 2.89 13.46 -11.17
CA ILE A 253 1.65 13.79 -10.44
C ILE A 253 0.57 14.12 -11.47
N THR A 254 -0.59 13.48 -11.36
CA THR A 254 -1.76 13.81 -12.17
C THR A 254 -2.87 14.44 -11.35
N VAL A 255 -3.55 15.42 -11.95
CA VAL A 255 -4.70 16.12 -11.38
C VAL A 255 -5.90 15.93 -12.31
N ALA A 256 -6.91 15.25 -11.78
CA ALA A 256 -8.18 14.93 -12.41
C ALA A 256 -8.13 14.19 -13.77
N PRO A 257 -7.20 13.24 -14.02
CA PRO A 257 -7.16 12.54 -15.31
C PRO A 257 -8.42 11.71 -15.61
N GLU A 258 -9.25 11.41 -14.60
CA GLU A 258 -10.50 10.66 -14.74
C GLU A 258 -11.75 11.55 -14.60
N GLY A 259 -11.56 12.87 -14.70
CA GLY A 259 -12.65 13.84 -14.67
C GLY A 259 -12.67 14.67 -13.39
N ARG A 260 -13.03 15.95 -13.54
CA ARG A 260 -13.05 16.91 -12.43
C ARG A 260 -14.28 16.73 -11.56
N GLU A 261 -14.13 16.17 -10.37
CA GLU A 261 -15.16 16.16 -9.32
C GLU A 261 -14.83 17.09 -8.15
N HIS A 262 -13.54 17.38 -7.95
CA HIS A 262 -13.06 18.22 -6.85
C HIS A 262 -12.20 19.37 -7.36
N ASP A 263 -12.40 20.54 -6.76
CA ASP A 263 -11.61 21.74 -7.06
C ASP A 263 -10.17 21.59 -6.56
N SER A 264 -9.22 21.83 -7.46
CA SER A 264 -7.78 21.75 -7.16
C SER A 264 -7.11 23.11 -6.98
N SER A 265 -7.88 24.21 -6.88
CA SER A 265 -7.30 25.57 -6.73
C SER A 265 -6.60 25.79 -5.36
N GLY A 266 -6.97 24.97 -4.37
CA GLY A 266 -6.33 24.89 -3.06
C GLY A 266 -5.16 23.91 -2.97
N LEU A 267 -4.74 23.27 -4.06
CA LEU A 267 -3.64 22.31 -4.06
C LEU A 267 -2.29 23.03 -4.11
N VAL A 268 -1.40 22.70 -3.18
CA VAL A 268 -0.03 23.20 -3.09
C VAL A 268 0.95 22.05 -3.34
N ILE A 269 1.88 22.25 -4.28
CA ILE A 269 2.91 21.27 -4.64
C ILE A 269 4.28 21.94 -4.54
N ALA A 270 5.02 21.69 -3.47
CA ALA A 270 6.28 22.40 -3.17
C ALA A 270 7.31 21.50 -2.48
N ASP A 271 8.59 21.87 -2.57
CA ASP A 271 9.72 21.23 -1.91
C ASP A 271 9.91 19.75 -2.27
N ASN A 272 9.40 19.31 -3.42
CA ASN A 272 9.62 17.95 -3.92
C ASN A 272 10.89 17.87 -4.79
N SER A 273 11.46 16.67 -4.90
CA SER A 273 12.51 16.34 -5.86
C SER A 273 11.99 15.33 -6.87
N ALA A 274 12.16 15.61 -8.16
CA ALA A 274 11.77 14.71 -9.25
C ALA A 274 12.93 14.50 -10.22
N SER A 275 13.29 13.24 -10.44
CA SER A 275 14.38 12.85 -11.35
C SER A 275 14.08 11.56 -12.10
N PHE A 276 14.86 11.28 -13.14
CA PHE A 276 14.92 9.97 -13.77
C PHE A 276 16.06 9.14 -13.17
N VAL A 277 15.97 7.82 -13.31
CA VAL A 277 17.14 6.95 -13.07
C VAL A 277 18.35 7.33 -13.95
N PRO A 278 19.58 7.04 -13.52
CA PRO A 278 20.78 7.33 -14.30
C PRO A 278 20.74 6.75 -15.72
N GLY A 279 21.14 7.58 -16.69
CA GLY A 279 21.24 7.20 -18.11
C GLY A 279 19.89 7.02 -18.82
N LEU A 280 18.78 7.49 -18.24
CA LEU A 280 17.49 7.56 -18.94
C LEU A 280 17.32 8.95 -19.55
N SER A 281 17.22 9.00 -20.88
CA SER A 281 16.81 10.20 -21.62
C SER A 281 15.32 10.08 -21.96
N ARG A 282 14.49 10.98 -21.42
CA ARG A 282 13.03 10.96 -21.55
C ARG A 282 12.46 12.37 -21.36
N GLN A 283 11.26 12.59 -21.91
CA GLN A 283 10.43 13.75 -21.57
C GLN A 283 9.24 13.31 -20.71
N SER A 284 8.98 14.05 -19.63
CA SER A 284 7.84 13.82 -18.73
C SER A 284 7.34 15.16 -18.17
N THR A 285 6.20 15.16 -17.52
CA THR A 285 5.65 16.32 -16.82
C THR A 285 5.66 16.07 -15.32
N PHE A 286 6.12 17.04 -14.52
CA PHE A 286 6.05 16.93 -13.07
C PHE A 286 4.59 16.94 -12.59
N VAL A 287 3.80 17.95 -13.00
CA VAL A 287 2.35 18.02 -12.72
C VAL A 287 1.55 18.12 -14.01
N ALA A 288 0.77 17.09 -14.35
CA ALA A 288 -0.16 17.12 -15.47
C ALA A 288 -1.60 17.35 -14.98
N ASN A 289 -2.24 18.42 -15.45
CA ASN A 289 -3.55 18.86 -14.98
C ASN A 289 -4.60 18.82 -16.10
N TRP A 290 -5.63 17.99 -15.91
CA TRP A 290 -6.79 17.83 -16.80
C TRP A 290 -7.92 18.84 -16.53
N THR A 291 -7.70 19.78 -15.61
CA THR A 291 -8.61 20.90 -15.33
C THR A 291 -7.96 22.26 -15.53
N ASP A 292 -8.79 23.30 -15.60
CA ASP A 292 -8.34 24.70 -15.57
C ASP A 292 -8.09 25.22 -14.15
N ASP A 293 -8.16 24.35 -13.13
CA ASP A 293 -7.94 24.73 -11.74
C ASP A 293 -6.50 25.22 -11.54
N ARG A 294 -6.37 26.30 -10.77
CA ARG A 294 -5.07 26.89 -10.46
C ARG A 294 -4.35 26.13 -9.35
N VAL A 295 -3.62 25.08 -9.72
CA VAL A 295 -2.71 24.38 -8.80
C VAL A 295 -1.49 25.26 -8.49
N ARG A 296 -1.13 25.38 -7.21
CA ARG A 296 0.01 26.19 -6.76
C ARG A 296 1.28 25.34 -6.74
N ILE A 297 2.03 25.38 -7.84
CA ILE A 297 3.34 24.70 -7.94
C ILE A 297 4.43 25.66 -7.47
N GLY A 298 4.98 25.39 -6.29
CA GLY A 298 6.04 26.18 -5.66
C GLY A 298 7.44 25.78 -6.13
N ALA A 299 8.45 26.07 -5.30
CA ALA A 299 9.83 25.65 -5.55
C ALA A 299 9.92 24.12 -5.50
N ASN A 300 10.46 23.49 -6.54
CA ASN A 300 10.70 22.04 -6.60
C ASN A 300 12.04 21.79 -7.30
N LYS A 301 12.76 20.75 -6.91
CA LYS A 301 13.99 20.32 -7.57
C LYS A 301 13.65 19.35 -8.71
N ILE A 302 13.59 19.86 -9.93
CA ILE A 302 13.14 19.09 -11.10
C ILE A 302 14.32 18.86 -12.05
N ALA A 303 14.61 17.61 -12.38
CA ALA A 303 15.67 17.25 -13.30
C ALA A 303 15.37 17.67 -14.75
N SER A 304 16.41 17.81 -15.56
CA SER A 304 16.29 18.08 -17.00
C SER A 304 15.42 17.04 -17.70
N GLY A 305 14.59 17.49 -18.64
CA GLY A 305 13.64 16.62 -19.36
C GLY A 305 12.30 16.44 -18.64
N ILE A 306 12.10 17.08 -17.49
CA ILE A 306 10.81 17.12 -16.80
C ILE A 306 10.25 18.54 -16.92
N LYS A 307 9.14 18.69 -17.66
CA LYS A 307 8.37 19.94 -17.74
C LYS A 307 7.66 20.17 -16.40
N VAL A 308 7.71 21.37 -15.85
CA VAL A 308 7.11 21.68 -14.53
C VAL A 308 5.61 21.36 -14.50
N THR A 309 4.87 21.82 -15.50
CA THR A 309 3.42 21.63 -15.56
C THR A 309 2.95 21.46 -16.97
N ASP A 310 1.85 20.75 -17.17
CA ASP A 310 1.18 20.61 -18.45
C ASP A 310 -0.34 20.65 -18.27
N ARG A 311 -1.02 21.37 -19.16
CA ARG A 311 -2.50 21.34 -19.26
C ARG A 311 -2.86 20.25 -20.26
N ARG A 312 -3.70 19.31 -19.84
CA ARG A 312 -4.10 18.12 -20.62
C ARG A 312 -5.56 18.16 -21.04
#